data_AF-A0ABD5DG02-F1
#
_entry.id   AF-A0ABD5DG02-F1
#
_cell.length_a   1.000
_cell.length_b   1.000
_cell.length_c   1.000
_cell.angle_alpha   90.00
_cell.angle_beta   90.00
_cell.angle_gamma   90.00
#
_symmetry.space_group_name_H-M   'P 1'
#
loop_
_entity.id
_entity.type
_entity.pdbx_description
1 polymer ?
#
loop_
_entity_poly.entity_id
_entity_poly.type
_entity_poly.pdbx_seq_one_letter_code
_entity_poly.pdbx_strand_id
1 'polypeptide(L)'
;PKPYVVPGGRFREVYYWDSYFTMLGLAESGHWDKVEDMVANFAAEIDAWGHIPNGNRTYYLSRSQPPFFSFMVSLLATHDGDKVLKTYQPQLEKEYRYWMAGADALAPGSADKRAVRMADGALLNRYWDDND
;
A
#
# COMPACT_ATOMS: atom_id res chain seq x y z
N PRO A 1 -14.68 -10.01 2.05
CA PRO A 1 -14.29 -8.73 2.69
C PRO A 1 -14.26 -8.92 4.20
N LYS A 2 -13.26 -8.38 4.89
CA LYS A 2 -13.12 -8.48 6.35
C LYS A 2 -13.49 -7.14 7.02
N PRO A 3 -13.83 -7.12 8.32
CA PRO A 3 -13.95 -5.88 9.09
C PRO A 3 -12.66 -5.04 9.02
N TYR A 4 -12.80 -3.71 9.15
CA TYR A 4 -11.66 -2.77 9.16
C TYR A 4 -11.90 -1.62 10.15
N VAL A 5 -10.82 -0.99 10.59
CA VAL A 5 -10.86 0.20 11.44
C VAL A 5 -10.77 1.45 10.56
N VAL A 6 -11.50 2.51 10.95
CA VAL A 6 -11.45 3.82 10.29
C VAL A 6 -10.88 4.87 11.27
N PRO A 7 -10.22 5.94 10.80
CA PRO A 7 -9.65 6.96 11.67
C PRO A 7 -10.66 7.67 12.59
N GLY A 8 -11.92 7.77 12.16
CA GLY A 8 -13.02 8.35 12.93
C GLY A 8 -13.36 9.80 12.56
N GLY A 9 -14.45 10.29 13.14
CA GLY A 9 -14.99 11.63 12.84
C GLY A 9 -15.58 11.72 11.43
N ARG A 10 -15.01 12.58 10.59
CA ARG A 10 -15.46 12.75 9.19
C ARG A 10 -15.00 11.64 8.25
N PHE A 11 -13.95 10.90 8.64
CA PHE A 11 -13.34 9.85 7.84
C PHE A 11 -14.09 8.54 8.10
N ARG A 12 -14.86 8.10 7.10
CA ARG A 12 -15.78 6.95 7.20
C ARG A 12 -15.35 5.77 6.33
N GLU A 13 -14.11 5.82 5.86
CA GLU A 13 -13.47 4.83 5.01
C GLU A 13 -12.12 4.45 5.60
N VAL A 14 -11.59 3.31 5.17
CA VAL A 14 -10.21 2.95 5.49
C VAL A 14 -9.27 3.92 4.77
N TYR A 15 -8.17 4.28 5.43
CA TYR A 15 -7.08 5.05 4.84
C TYR A 15 -5.80 4.22 4.91
N TYR A 16 -5.04 4.22 3.83
CA TYR A 16 -3.93 3.28 3.67
C TYR A 16 -2.85 3.46 4.73
N TRP A 17 -2.16 4.60 4.76
CA TRP A 17 -1.03 4.77 5.69
C TRP A 17 -1.47 4.88 7.17
N ASP A 18 -2.63 5.50 7.46
CA ASP A 18 -3.21 5.59 8.81
C ASP A 18 -3.43 4.20 9.41
N SER A 19 -3.77 3.23 8.56
CA SER A 19 -4.03 1.86 8.98
C SER A 19 -2.79 1.18 9.54
N TYR A 20 -1.58 1.50 9.07
CA TYR A 20 -0.37 0.90 9.63
C TYR A 20 -0.17 1.32 11.09
N PHE A 21 -0.31 2.61 11.39
CA PHE A 21 -0.20 3.11 12.75
C PHE A 21 -1.34 2.61 13.65
N THR A 22 -2.54 2.45 13.09
CA THR A 22 -3.66 1.79 13.78
C THR A 22 -3.34 0.33 14.10
N MET A 23 -2.75 -0.41 13.16
CA MET A 23 -2.36 -1.80 13.32
C MET A 23 -1.29 -1.99 14.39
N LEU A 24 -0.35 -1.06 14.55
CA LEU A 24 0.62 -1.11 15.65
C LEU A 24 -0.07 -1.10 17.02
N GLY A 25 -1.08 -0.24 17.21
CA GLY A 25 -1.88 -0.22 18.44
C GLY A 25 -2.72 -1.49 18.63
N LEU A 26 -3.30 -2.02 17.55
CA LEU A 26 -4.03 -3.30 17.59
C LEU A 26 -3.12 -4.47 17.96
N ALA A 27 -1.91 -4.54 17.39
CA ALA A 27 -0.93 -5.55 17.72
C ALA A 27 -0.48 -5.46 19.18
N GLU A 28 -0.19 -4.26 19.68
CA GLU A 28 0.21 -4.01 21.07
C GLU A 28 -0.87 -4.45 22.06
N SER A 29 -2.14 -4.23 21.72
CA SER A 29 -3.30 -4.65 22.52
C SER A 29 -3.77 -6.10 22.26
N GLY A 30 -3.02 -6.87 21.46
CA GLY A 30 -3.28 -8.30 21.23
C GLY A 30 -4.38 -8.63 20.20
N HIS A 31 -4.87 -7.63 19.45
CA HIS A 31 -5.89 -7.79 18.41
C HIS A 31 -5.30 -8.21 17.05
N TRP A 32 -4.56 -9.32 17.04
CA TRP A 32 -3.91 -9.86 15.84
C TRP A 32 -4.91 -10.33 14.77
N ASP A 33 -6.11 -10.74 15.18
CA ASP A 33 -7.23 -11.03 14.28
C ASP A 33 -7.53 -9.83 13.37
N LYS A 34 -7.48 -8.61 13.92
CA LYS A 34 -7.77 -7.38 13.17
C LYS A 34 -6.61 -6.95 12.30
N VAL A 35 -5.38 -7.17 12.78
CA VAL A 35 -4.18 -6.95 11.97
C VAL A 35 -4.23 -7.83 10.72
N GLU A 36 -4.52 -9.12 10.88
CA GLU A 36 -4.69 -10.06 9.76
C GLU A 36 -5.82 -9.63 8.81
N ASP A 37 -6.99 -9.28 9.35
CA ASP A 37 -8.12 -8.82 8.55
C ASP A 37 -7.79 -7.56 7.72
N MET A 38 -7.04 -6.62 8.28
CA MET A 38 -6.61 -5.40 7.58
C MET A 38 -5.58 -5.70 6.48
N VAL A 39 -4.57 -6.55 6.74
CA VAL A 39 -3.62 -6.99 5.70
C VAL A 39 -4.36 -7.68 4.56
N ALA A 40 -5.31 -8.56 4.87
CA ALA A 40 -6.10 -9.26 3.86
C ALA A 40 -6.98 -8.31 3.03
N ASN A 41 -7.55 -7.28 3.65
CA ASN A 41 -8.32 -6.26 2.92
C ASN A 41 -7.44 -5.46 1.95
N PHE A 42 -6.26 -5.01 2.38
CA PHE A 42 -5.33 -4.28 1.50
C PHE A 42 -4.77 -5.15 0.37
N ALA A 43 -4.49 -6.42 0.65
CA ALA A 43 -4.12 -7.39 -0.39
C ALA A 43 -5.23 -7.52 -1.44
N ALA A 44 -6.49 -7.56 -1.02
CA ALA A 44 -7.64 -7.62 -1.93
C ALA A 44 -7.79 -6.33 -2.77
N GLU A 45 -7.46 -5.16 -2.23
CA GLU A 45 -7.45 -3.90 -2.98
C GLU A 45 -6.35 -3.90 -4.05
N ILE A 46 -5.15 -4.35 -3.72
CA ILE A 46 -4.07 -4.56 -4.69
C ILE A 46 -4.54 -5.50 -5.79
N ASP A 47 -5.23 -6.59 -5.45
CA ASP A 47 -5.68 -7.54 -6.44
C ASP A 47 -6.76 -7.00 -7.36
N ALA A 48 -7.69 -6.20 -6.84
CA ALA A 48 -8.78 -5.60 -7.58
C ALA A 48 -8.34 -4.40 -8.45
N TRP A 49 -7.46 -3.54 -7.94
CA TRP A 49 -7.16 -2.23 -8.54
C TRP A 49 -5.70 -2.05 -8.95
N GLY A 50 -4.86 -3.05 -8.71
CA GLY A 50 -3.42 -3.01 -8.99
C GLY A 50 -2.61 -2.20 -7.97
N HIS A 51 -3.27 -1.52 -7.03
CA HIS A 51 -2.67 -0.71 -5.98
C HIS A 51 -3.66 -0.51 -4.83
N ILE A 52 -3.17 -0.03 -3.70
CA ILE A 52 -4.02 0.41 -2.58
C ILE A 52 -4.41 1.87 -2.84
N PRO A 53 -5.70 2.20 -3.02
CA PRO A 53 -6.13 3.59 -3.16
C PRO A 53 -5.91 4.36 -1.86
N ASN A 54 -5.94 5.69 -1.92
CA ASN A 54 -5.84 6.55 -0.73
C ASN A 54 -6.83 6.11 0.40
N GLY A 55 -8.05 5.75 0.00
CA GLY A 55 -9.00 5.03 0.84
C GLY A 55 -10.02 4.28 -0.03
N ASN A 56 -10.87 3.46 0.56
CA ASN A 56 -11.78 2.57 -0.18
C ASN A 56 -13.04 3.26 -0.76
N ARG A 57 -12.83 4.35 -1.51
CA ARG A 57 -13.86 5.11 -2.22
C ARG A 57 -13.49 5.24 -3.69
N THR A 58 -14.49 5.24 -4.57
CA THR A 58 -14.27 5.28 -6.04
C THR A 58 -13.47 6.51 -6.49
N TYR A 59 -13.67 7.65 -5.85
CA TYR A 59 -12.94 8.90 -6.14
C TYR A 59 -11.48 8.92 -5.63
N TYR A 60 -11.02 7.84 -4.99
CA TYR A 60 -9.62 7.64 -4.61
C TYR A 60 -8.89 6.64 -5.51
N LEU A 61 -9.57 6.00 -6.47
CA LEU A 61 -8.95 4.99 -7.35
C LEU A 61 -7.85 5.54 -8.27
N SER A 62 -7.72 6.85 -8.42
CA SER A 62 -6.71 7.46 -9.29
C SER A 62 -5.35 7.63 -8.63
N ARG A 63 -5.24 7.41 -7.31
CA ARG A 63 -3.99 7.60 -6.55
C ARG A 63 -3.89 6.70 -5.33
N SER A 64 -2.66 6.42 -4.95
CA SER A 64 -2.34 5.76 -3.68
C SER A 64 -2.06 6.76 -2.55
N GLN A 65 -1.42 6.27 -1.49
CA GLN A 65 -0.88 6.97 -0.34
C GLN A 65 0.56 6.46 -0.07
N PRO A 66 1.31 6.98 0.92
CA PRO A 66 2.61 6.43 1.27
C PRO A 66 2.55 4.88 1.41
N PRO A 67 3.43 4.12 0.74
CA PRO A 67 3.29 2.67 0.62
C PRO A 67 3.74 1.93 1.89
N PHE A 68 2.78 1.60 2.76
CA PHE A 68 3.01 0.93 4.04
C PHE A 68 2.67 -0.57 4.06
N PHE A 69 2.20 -1.17 2.98
CA PHE A 69 1.75 -2.56 2.94
C PHE A 69 2.89 -3.55 3.23
N SER A 70 4.12 -3.27 2.78
CA SER A 70 5.29 -4.07 3.18
C SER A 70 5.56 -4.06 4.68
N PHE A 71 5.33 -2.92 5.35
CA PHE A 71 5.43 -2.79 6.80
C PHE A 71 4.28 -3.50 7.52
N MET A 72 3.06 -3.42 6.98
CA MET A 72 1.89 -4.15 7.48
C MET A 72 2.09 -5.67 7.43
N VAL A 73 2.59 -6.18 6.29
CA VAL A 73 2.93 -7.59 6.10
C VAL A 73 4.07 -8.02 7.04
N SER A 74 5.10 -7.18 7.20
CA SER A 74 6.20 -7.44 8.13
C SER A 74 5.74 -7.48 9.58
N LEU A 75 4.83 -6.57 9.99
CA LEU A 75 4.22 -6.56 11.31
C LEU A 75 3.48 -7.88 11.58
N LEU A 76 2.61 -8.31 10.67
CA LEU A 76 1.90 -9.57 10.82
C LEU A 76 2.87 -10.78 10.87
N ALA A 77 3.95 -10.74 10.10
CA ALA A 77 4.98 -11.78 10.13
C ALA A 77 5.70 -11.89 11.48
N THR A 78 5.75 -10.82 12.29
CA THR A 78 6.31 -10.90 13.66
C THR A 78 5.48 -11.79 14.60
N HIS A 79 4.20 -12.00 14.29
CA HIS A 79 3.30 -12.86 15.06
C HIS A 79 3.14 -14.24 14.43
N ASP A 80 2.92 -14.30 13.12
CA ASP A 80 2.56 -15.53 12.40
C ASP A 80 3.75 -16.22 11.69
N GLY A 81 4.92 -15.58 11.72
CA GLY A 81 6.16 -16.06 11.10
C GLY A 81 6.23 -15.83 9.58
N ASP A 82 7.37 -16.23 9.00
CA ASP A 82 7.75 -15.96 7.61
C ASP A 82 6.78 -16.52 6.54
N LYS A 83 5.87 -17.42 6.92
CA LYS A 83 4.80 -17.88 6.02
C LYS A 83 3.98 -16.70 5.48
N VAL A 84 3.79 -15.66 6.30
CA VAL A 84 3.06 -14.43 5.93
C VAL A 84 3.72 -13.73 4.74
N LEU A 85 5.05 -13.63 4.76
CA LEU A 85 5.82 -13.01 3.67
C LEU A 85 5.59 -13.74 2.35
N LYS A 86 5.56 -15.08 2.37
CA LYS A 86 5.28 -15.90 1.19
C LYS A 86 3.84 -15.76 0.72
N THR A 87 2.88 -15.71 1.65
CA THR A 87 1.46 -15.53 1.34
C THR A 87 1.19 -14.24 0.59
N TYR A 88 1.80 -13.13 1.03
CA TYR A 88 1.55 -11.78 0.47
C TYR A 88 2.61 -11.32 -0.55
N GLN A 89 3.60 -12.15 -0.88
CA GLN A 89 4.61 -11.84 -1.91
C GLN A 89 3.98 -11.38 -3.23
N PRO A 90 2.92 -12.02 -3.79
CA PRO A 90 2.34 -11.59 -5.05
C PRO A 90 1.81 -10.15 -5.01
N GLN A 91 1.19 -9.75 -3.90
CA GLN A 91 0.64 -8.40 -3.73
C GLN A 91 1.75 -7.38 -3.47
N LEU A 92 2.81 -7.73 -2.73
CA LEU A 92 4.00 -6.88 -2.58
C LEU A 92 4.66 -6.58 -3.93
N GLU A 93 4.84 -7.61 -4.77
CA GLU A 93 5.38 -7.44 -6.13
C GLU A 93 4.45 -6.60 -7.01
N LYS A 94 3.13 -6.80 -6.89
CA LYS A 94 2.14 -6.07 -7.69
C LYS A 94 2.11 -4.58 -7.31
N GLU A 95 2.13 -4.25 -6.02
CA GLU A 95 2.23 -2.87 -5.56
C GLU A 95 3.55 -2.24 -6.01
N TYR A 96 4.67 -2.96 -5.92
CA TYR A 96 5.95 -2.48 -6.45
C TYR A 96 5.86 -2.13 -7.94
N ARG A 97 5.25 -3.00 -8.76
CA ARG A 97 5.04 -2.72 -10.19
C ARG A 97 4.16 -1.49 -10.44
N TYR A 98 3.18 -1.20 -9.57
CA TYR A 98 2.40 0.04 -9.66
C TYR A 98 3.25 1.29 -9.46
N TRP A 99 4.13 1.29 -8.45
CA TRP A 99 5.05 2.42 -8.19
C TRP A 99 6.09 2.60 -9.29
N MET A 100 6.56 1.49 -9.87
CA MET A 100 7.59 1.48 -10.92
C MET A 100 7.03 1.55 -12.35
N ALA A 101 5.72 1.73 -12.52
CA ALA A 101 5.10 1.75 -13.84
C ALA A 101 5.73 2.84 -14.74
N GLY A 102 6.26 2.43 -15.90
CA GLY A 102 6.92 3.31 -16.88
C GLY A 102 8.43 3.52 -16.66
N ALA A 103 8.98 3.08 -15.53
CA ALA A 103 10.37 3.38 -15.14
C ALA A 103 11.45 2.90 -16.13
N ASP A 104 11.24 1.75 -16.77
CA ASP A 104 12.20 1.16 -17.72
C ASP A 104 12.36 1.98 -19.01
N ALA A 105 11.34 2.77 -19.37
CA ALA A 105 11.34 3.61 -20.56
C ALA A 105 11.84 5.04 -20.31
N LEU A 106 12.13 5.41 -19.05
CA LEU A 106 12.54 6.78 -18.71
C LEU A 106 13.95 7.10 -19.19
N ALA A 107 14.08 8.23 -19.90
CA ALA A 107 15.36 8.87 -20.15
C ALA A 107 15.85 9.61 -18.89
N PRO A 108 17.16 9.77 -18.67
CA PRO A 108 17.67 10.63 -17.60
C PRO A 108 17.08 12.04 -17.65
N GLY A 109 16.65 12.56 -16.50
CA GLY A 109 15.98 13.86 -16.36
C GLY A 109 14.47 13.86 -16.68
N SER A 110 13.85 12.69 -16.87
CA SER A 110 12.41 12.57 -17.17
C SER A 110 11.63 11.84 -16.08
N ALA A 111 10.31 12.00 -16.11
CA ALA A 111 9.38 11.36 -15.20
C ALA A 111 8.16 10.84 -15.96
N ASP A 112 7.62 9.72 -15.51
CA ASP A 112 6.37 9.12 -15.99
C ASP A 112 5.62 8.61 -14.76
N LYS A 113 4.40 9.10 -14.57
CA LYS A 113 3.57 8.81 -13.40
C LYS A 113 4.37 8.99 -12.10
N ARG A 114 4.55 7.88 -11.37
CA ARG A 114 5.19 7.77 -10.06
C ARG A 114 6.69 7.54 -10.13
N ALA A 115 7.27 7.34 -11.31
CA ALA A 115 8.71 7.08 -11.49
C ALA A 115 9.43 8.32 -12.03
N VAL A 116 10.63 8.57 -11.51
CA VAL A 116 11.52 9.68 -11.93
C VAL A 116 12.92 9.13 -12.14
N ARG A 117 13.49 9.36 -13.33
CA ARG A 117 14.90 9.08 -13.58
C ARG A 117 15.68 10.39 -13.50
N MET A 118 16.53 10.50 -12.49
CA MET A 118 17.38 11.65 -12.24
C MET A 118 18.43 11.81 -13.36
N ALA A 119 19.07 12.98 -13.44
CA ALA A 119 20.06 13.29 -14.48
C ALA A 119 21.29 12.36 -14.43
N ASP A 120 21.64 11.87 -13.25
CA ASP A 120 22.72 10.89 -13.01
C ASP A 120 22.30 9.42 -13.28
N GLY A 121 21.05 9.20 -13.69
CA GLY A 121 20.48 7.88 -13.96
C GLY A 121 19.82 7.21 -12.76
N ALA A 122 19.91 7.78 -11.56
CA ALA A 122 19.24 7.24 -10.38
C ALA A 122 17.72 7.19 -10.58
N LEU A 123 17.10 6.10 -10.15
CA LEU A 123 15.67 5.88 -10.29
C LEU A 123 14.99 6.03 -8.92
N LEU A 124 14.05 6.96 -8.84
CA LEU A 124 13.31 7.31 -7.63
C LEU A 124 11.81 7.33 -7.92
N ASN A 125 11.00 7.47 -6.86
CA ASN A 125 9.56 7.64 -6.98
C ASN A 125 9.10 9.03 -6.52
N ARG A 126 7.95 9.46 -7.03
CA ARG A 126 7.19 10.64 -6.60
C ARG A 126 5.72 10.29 -6.42
N TYR A 127 4.98 11.10 -5.68
CA TYR A 127 3.52 11.04 -5.68
C TYR A 127 2.95 11.58 -7.00
N TRP A 128 1.87 10.97 -7.46
CA TRP A 128 1.21 11.29 -8.73
C TRP A 128 -0.23 10.76 -8.71
N ASP A 129 -1.19 11.57 -9.16
CA ASP A 129 -2.58 11.16 -9.40
C ASP A 129 -2.79 10.92 -10.91
N ASP A 130 -3.41 9.80 -11.28
CA ASP A 130 -3.63 9.46 -12.70
C ASP A 130 -4.67 10.38 -13.39
N ASN A 131 -5.35 11.27 -12.65
CA ASN A 131 -6.23 12.31 -13.20
C ASN A 131 -5.57 13.70 -13.32
N ASP A 132 -4.30 13.86 -12.93
CA ASP A 132 -3.55 15.13 -13.06
C ASP A 132 -3.20 15.48 -14.52
#